data_AF-C5BTR8-F1
#
_entry.id   AF-C5BTR8-F1
#
_cell.length_a   1.000
_cell.length_b   1.000
_cell.length_c   1.000
_cell.angle_alpha   90.00
_cell.angle_beta   90.00
_cell.angle_gamma   90.00
#
_symmetry.space_group_name_H-M   'P 1'
#
loop_
_entity.id
_entity.type
_entity.pdbx_description
1 polymer ?
#
loop_
_entity_poly.entity_id
_entity_poly.type
_entity_poly.pdbx_seq_one_letter_code
_entity_poly.pdbx_strand_id
1 'polypeptide(L)'
;MANFLANLFSAGASNLVEAVGDALDKNFTSDEERKSIELELRKAAMQYELEIASLSLNEKKAYLADTSSAREHQSRVQESEHASWLAKNVHPLLAVSIIGLTFLMYFWIIQGGAARLEADGMKDIIIYILGALTTVSTQVAAYFFGSSQGSKDKQKSLDNIAAGTARK
;
A
#
# COMPACT_ATOMS: atom_id res chain seq x y z
N MET A 1 -39.07 -4.37 -35.53
CA MET A 1 -38.99 -5.70 -34.88
C MET A 1 -38.65 -5.66 -33.37
N ALA A 2 -38.65 -4.50 -32.70
CA ALA A 2 -38.32 -4.42 -31.26
C ALA A 2 -39.51 -4.75 -30.31
N ASN A 3 -40.75 -4.69 -30.79
CA ASN A 3 -41.95 -4.83 -29.94
C ASN A 3 -42.45 -6.28 -29.78
N PHE A 4 -41.93 -7.23 -30.56
CA PHE A 4 -42.33 -8.64 -30.47
C PHE A 4 -41.63 -9.36 -29.31
N LEU A 5 -40.32 -9.13 -29.15
CA LEU A 5 -39.53 -9.67 -28.03
C LEU A 5 -39.97 -9.05 -26.70
N ALA A 6 -40.23 -7.73 -26.66
CA ALA A 6 -40.72 -7.07 -25.45
C ALA A 6 -42.10 -7.61 -24.99
N ASN A 7 -43.00 -7.93 -25.93
CA ASN A 7 -44.31 -8.49 -25.59
C ASN A 7 -44.25 -10.00 -25.25
N LEU A 8 -43.31 -10.76 -25.83
CA LEU A 8 -43.08 -12.17 -25.49
C LEU A 8 -42.43 -12.32 -24.11
N PHE A 9 -41.48 -11.44 -23.75
CA PHE A 9 -40.90 -11.38 -22.42
C PHE A 9 -41.86 -10.79 -21.38
N SER A 10 -42.70 -9.81 -21.75
CA SER A 10 -43.74 -9.26 -20.86
C SER A 10 -44.83 -10.29 -20.52
N ALA A 11 -45.34 -11.02 -21.52
CA ALA A 11 -46.37 -12.04 -21.32
C ALA A 11 -45.83 -13.30 -20.60
N GLY A 12 -44.56 -13.66 -20.82
CA GLY A 12 -43.91 -14.76 -20.10
C GLY A 12 -43.48 -14.40 -18.67
N ALA A 13 -43.03 -13.16 -18.45
CA ALA A 13 -42.60 -12.69 -17.13
C ALA A 13 -43.79 -12.45 -16.18
N SER A 14 -44.93 -11.95 -16.66
CA SER A 14 -46.13 -11.77 -15.82
C SER A 14 -46.61 -13.10 -15.24
N ASN A 15 -46.67 -14.15 -16.07
CA ASN A 15 -47.07 -15.50 -15.63
C ASN A 15 -46.03 -16.15 -14.71
N LEU A 16 -44.73 -15.87 -14.89
CA LEU A 16 -43.69 -16.34 -13.97
C LEU A 16 -43.73 -15.60 -12.62
N VAL A 17 -44.03 -14.30 -12.62
CA VAL A 17 -44.16 -13.50 -11.40
C VAL A 17 -45.42 -13.88 -10.63
N GLU A 18 -46.53 -14.14 -11.31
CA GLU A 18 -47.76 -14.67 -10.68
C GLU A 18 -47.57 -16.11 -10.20
N ALA A 19 -46.90 -17.00 -10.96
CA ALA A 19 -46.62 -18.35 -10.51
C ALA A 19 -45.61 -18.40 -9.34
N VAL A 20 -44.65 -17.47 -9.30
CA VAL A 20 -43.73 -17.30 -8.15
C VAL A 20 -44.46 -16.67 -6.97
N GLY A 21 -45.36 -15.70 -7.21
CA GLY A 21 -46.22 -15.08 -6.21
C GLY A 21 -47.17 -16.10 -5.57
N ASP A 22 -47.89 -16.87 -6.38
CA ASP A 22 -48.80 -17.94 -5.93
C ASP A 22 -48.04 -19.12 -5.30
N ALA A 23 -46.84 -19.46 -5.76
CA ALA A 23 -46.02 -20.49 -5.10
C ALA A 23 -45.42 -20.00 -3.77
N LEU A 24 -45.06 -18.71 -3.66
CA LEU A 24 -44.66 -18.10 -2.39
C LEU A 24 -45.84 -18.01 -1.42
N ASP A 25 -47.06 -17.72 -1.90
CA ASP A 25 -48.23 -17.54 -1.04
C ASP A 25 -48.86 -18.88 -0.66
N LYS A 26 -48.83 -19.88 -1.55
CA LYS A 26 -49.38 -21.22 -1.32
C LYS A 26 -48.46 -22.15 -0.51
N ASN A 27 -47.15 -21.88 -0.49
CA ASN A 27 -46.19 -22.72 0.27
C ASN A 27 -45.71 -22.07 1.58
N PHE A 28 -46.07 -20.80 1.86
CA PHE A 28 -45.56 -20.08 3.03
C PHE A 28 -46.65 -19.23 3.71
N THR A 29 -47.35 -19.82 4.68
CA THR A 29 -48.43 -19.22 5.49
C THR A 29 -47.99 -18.90 6.94
N SER A 30 -46.80 -19.32 7.38
CA SER A 30 -46.32 -19.09 8.75
C SER A 30 -45.42 -17.84 8.81
N ASP A 31 -45.84 -16.82 9.57
CA ASP A 31 -45.03 -15.63 9.88
C ASP A 31 -43.63 -16.01 10.43
N GLU A 32 -43.53 -17.15 11.11
CA GLU A 32 -42.29 -17.63 11.72
C GLU A 32 -41.28 -18.15 10.69
N GLU A 33 -41.77 -18.83 9.64
CA GLU A 33 -40.89 -19.31 8.59
C GLU A 33 -40.41 -18.14 7.72
N ARG A 34 -41.27 -17.15 7.40
CA ARG A 34 -40.86 -15.94 6.66
C ARG A 34 -39.75 -15.19 7.40
N LYS A 35 -39.88 -15.09 8.72
CA LYS A 35 -38.89 -14.48 9.60
C LYS A 35 -37.59 -15.27 9.68
N SER A 36 -37.66 -16.61 9.60
CA SER A 36 -36.48 -17.48 9.54
C SER A 36 -35.70 -17.32 8.22
N ILE A 37 -36.41 -17.23 7.08
CA ILE A 37 -35.80 -16.97 5.77
C ILE A 37 -35.21 -15.56 5.72
N GLU A 38 -35.89 -14.54 6.26
CA GLU A 38 -35.34 -13.19 6.35
C GLU A 38 -34.04 -13.16 7.19
N LEU A 39 -34.00 -13.92 8.29
CA LEU A 39 -32.82 -14.08 9.14
C LEU A 39 -31.66 -14.78 8.40
N GLU A 40 -31.95 -15.84 7.65
CA GLU A 40 -30.95 -16.54 6.83
C GLU A 40 -30.44 -15.67 5.68
N LEU A 41 -31.32 -14.92 5.02
CA LEU A 41 -30.95 -13.98 3.96
C LEU A 41 -30.09 -12.83 4.52
N ARG A 42 -30.43 -12.30 5.71
CA ARG A 42 -29.59 -11.30 6.41
C ARG A 42 -28.22 -11.88 6.77
N LYS A 43 -28.16 -13.12 7.27
CA LYS A 43 -26.88 -13.78 7.59
C LYS A 43 -26.04 -13.98 6.34
N ALA A 44 -26.64 -14.43 5.24
CA ALA A 44 -25.95 -14.60 3.96
C ALA A 44 -25.45 -13.26 3.42
N ALA A 45 -26.25 -12.19 3.48
CA ALA A 45 -25.85 -10.85 3.08
C ALA A 45 -24.69 -10.31 3.95
N MET A 46 -24.76 -10.47 5.27
CA MET A 46 -23.67 -10.09 6.18
C MET A 46 -22.39 -10.90 5.93
N GLN A 47 -22.49 -12.20 5.66
CA GLN A 47 -21.34 -13.03 5.33
C GLN A 47 -20.70 -12.60 4.01
N TYR A 48 -21.53 -12.31 3.00
CA TYR A 48 -21.05 -11.81 1.70
C TYR A 48 -20.36 -10.45 1.82
N GLU A 49 -20.92 -9.54 2.63
CA GLU A 49 -20.31 -8.23 2.88
C GLU A 49 -18.97 -8.35 3.62
N LEU A 50 -18.88 -9.23 4.63
CA LEU A 50 -17.63 -9.56 5.31
C LEU A 50 -16.60 -10.18 4.35
N GLU A 51 -17.04 -11.05 3.45
CA GLU A 51 -16.17 -11.70 2.48
C GLU A 51 -15.60 -10.66 1.50
N ILE A 52 -16.42 -9.77 0.94
CA ILE A 52 -15.96 -8.65 0.10
C ILE A 52 -15.01 -7.72 0.87
N ALA A 53 -15.32 -7.38 2.12
CA ALA A 53 -14.44 -6.58 2.95
C ALA A 53 -13.09 -7.28 3.20
N SER A 54 -13.11 -8.60 3.40
CA SER A 54 -11.90 -9.40 3.58
C SER A 54 -11.04 -9.47 2.31
N LEU A 55 -11.68 -9.64 1.15
CA LEU A 55 -11.03 -9.68 -0.17
C LEU A 55 -10.38 -8.34 -0.49
N SER A 56 -11.08 -7.22 -0.29
CA SER A 56 -10.52 -5.87 -0.51
C SER A 56 -9.35 -5.57 0.45
N LEU A 57 -9.42 -6.02 1.70
CA LEU A 57 -8.30 -5.92 2.62
C LEU A 57 -7.11 -6.79 2.17
N ASN A 58 -7.37 -7.99 1.65
CA ASN A 58 -6.34 -8.88 1.15
C ASN A 58 -5.67 -8.33 -0.11
N GLU A 59 -6.43 -7.76 -1.05
CA GLU A 59 -5.88 -7.05 -2.22
C GLU A 59 -5.03 -5.86 -1.80
N LYS A 60 -5.52 -5.04 -0.86
CA LYS A 60 -4.76 -3.89 -0.36
C LYS A 60 -3.47 -4.32 0.34
N LYS A 61 -3.52 -5.41 1.13
CA LYS A 61 -2.33 -6.00 1.75
C LYS A 61 -1.37 -6.57 0.71
N ALA A 62 -1.87 -7.23 -0.33
CA ALA A 62 -1.06 -7.78 -1.42
C ALA A 62 -0.38 -6.66 -2.21
N TYR A 63 -1.11 -5.59 -2.53
CA TYR A 63 -0.56 -4.38 -3.15
C TYR A 63 0.49 -3.71 -2.25
N LEU A 64 0.20 -3.55 -0.96
CA LEU A 64 1.16 -2.99 0.00
C LEU A 64 2.40 -3.89 0.16
N ALA A 65 2.24 -5.22 0.13
CA ALA A 65 3.33 -6.18 0.17
C ALA A 65 4.15 -6.17 -1.12
N ASP A 66 3.53 -5.94 -2.27
CA ASP A 66 4.22 -5.76 -3.56
C ASP A 66 5.00 -4.44 -3.59
N THR A 67 4.46 -3.39 -2.96
CA THR A 67 5.18 -2.13 -2.71
C THR A 67 6.11 -2.18 -1.50
N SER A 68 6.25 -3.34 -0.84
CA SER A 68 7.05 -3.46 0.38
C SER A 68 8.47 -3.01 0.08
N SER A 69 8.90 -1.98 0.81
CA SER A 69 10.11 -1.25 0.46
C SER A 69 11.33 -2.18 0.36
N ALA A 70 12.29 -1.84 -0.51
CA ALA A 70 13.59 -2.52 -0.57
C ALA A 70 14.29 -2.59 0.81
N ARG A 71 13.94 -1.70 1.76
CA ARG A 71 14.41 -1.70 3.15
C ARG A 71 13.86 -2.89 3.95
N GLU A 72 12.62 -3.31 3.71
CA GLU A 72 12.02 -4.47 4.37
C GLU A 72 12.58 -5.78 3.79
N HIS A 73 12.84 -5.80 2.48
CA HIS A 73 13.60 -6.88 1.85
C HIS A 73 15.01 -7.00 2.46
N GLN A 74 15.66 -5.88 2.79
CA GLN A 74 16.95 -5.90 3.49
C GLN A 74 16.85 -6.30 4.96
N SER A 75 15.83 -5.88 5.70
CA SER A 75 15.60 -6.35 7.08
C SER A 75 15.50 -7.87 7.12
N ARG A 76 14.74 -8.46 6.19
CA ARG A 76 14.58 -9.93 6.08
C ARG A 76 15.90 -10.64 5.77
N VAL A 77 16.75 -10.07 4.90
CA VAL A 77 18.07 -10.63 4.57
C VAL A 77 19.04 -10.52 5.75
N GLN A 78 18.97 -9.45 6.53
CA GLN A 78 19.77 -9.29 7.74
C GLN A 78 19.35 -10.25 8.86
N GLU A 79 18.04 -10.47 9.03
CA GLU A 79 17.46 -11.42 10.00
C GLU A 79 17.63 -12.89 9.60
N SER A 80 17.89 -13.18 8.32
CA SER A 80 18.07 -14.55 7.83
C SER A 80 19.37 -15.17 8.36
N GLU A 81 19.28 -16.30 9.07
CA GLU A 81 20.44 -17.00 9.63
C GLU A 81 21.41 -17.49 8.54
N HIS A 82 20.90 -17.92 7.39
CA HIS A 82 21.71 -18.50 6.30
C HIS A 82 22.31 -17.46 5.33
N ALA A 83 22.08 -16.17 5.52
CA ALA A 83 22.64 -15.16 4.62
C ALA A 83 24.15 -14.96 4.87
N SER A 84 24.93 -14.94 3.78
CA SER A 84 26.38 -14.70 3.83
C SER A 84 26.71 -13.36 4.49
N TRP A 85 27.82 -13.30 5.23
CA TRP A 85 28.28 -12.09 5.93
C TRP A 85 28.38 -10.88 5.01
N LEU A 86 28.85 -11.08 3.77
CA LEU A 86 28.95 -10.00 2.79
C LEU A 86 27.56 -9.49 2.37
N ALA A 87 26.58 -10.37 2.21
CA ALA A 87 25.22 -9.98 1.83
C ALA A 87 24.53 -9.13 2.92
N LYS A 88 24.82 -9.43 4.19
CA LYS A 88 24.30 -8.67 5.35
C LYS A 88 24.92 -7.27 5.46
N ASN A 89 26.20 -7.15 5.13
CA ASN A 89 26.97 -5.92 5.41
C ASN A 89 27.24 -5.05 4.18
N VAL A 90 26.98 -5.52 2.96
CA VAL A 90 27.29 -4.75 1.73
C VAL A 90 26.58 -3.39 1.67
N HIS A 91 25.32 -3.31 2.14
CA HIS A 91 24.56 -2.06 2.12
C HIS A 91 25.05 -1.04 3.18
N PRO A 92 25.21 -1.40 4.46
CA PRO A 92 25.85 -0.53 5.44
C PRO A 92 27.26 -0.09 5.03
N LEU A 93 28.06 -1.01 4.46
CA LEU A 93 29.42 -0.70 4.03
C LEU A 93 29.44 0.31 2.87
N LEU A 94 28.56 0.15 1.88
CA LEU A 94 28.40 1.12 0.79
C LEU A 94 27.96 2.49 1.33
N ALA A 95 27.05 2.52 2.29
CA ALA A 95 26.58 3.76 2.90
C ALA A 95 27.69 4.52 3.63
N VAL A 96 28.46 3.82 4.47
CA VAL A 96 29.63 4.38 5.15
C VAL A 96 30.67 4.83 4.13
N SER A 97 30.88 4.08 3.05
CA SER A 97 31.80 4.45 1.97
C SER A 97 31.38 5.73 1.25
N ILE A 98 30.10 5.88 0.90
CA ILE A 98 29.58 7.07 0.22
C ILE A 98 29.67 8.30 1.13
N ILE A 99 29.29 8.17 2.40
CA ILE A 99 29.39 9.26 3.37
C ILE A 99 30.86 9.63 3.59
N GLY A 100 31.72 8.64 3.83
CA GLY A 100 33.16 8.84 4.03
C GLY A 100 33.83 9.51 2.82
N LEU A 101 33.50 9.07 1.60
CA LEU A 101 33.99 9.69 0.37
C LEU A 101 33.50 11.12 0.21
N THR A 102 32.27 11.42 0.60
CA THR A 102 31.70 12.77 0.58
C THR A 102 32.48 13.71 1.51
N PHE A 103 32.75 13.28 2.74
CA PHE A 103 33.59 14.04 3.67
C PHE A 103 35.03 14.20 3.17
N LEU A 104 35.60 13.18 2.53
CA LEU A 104 36.92 13.24 1.90
C LEU A 104 36.93 14.28 0.78
N MET A 105 35.91 14.29 -0.09
CA MET A 105 35.77 15.31 -1.13
C MET A 105 35.64 16.72 -0.54
N TYR A 106 34.90 16.91 0.54
CA TYR A 106 34.83 18.21 1.24
C TYR A 106 36.19 18.63 1.78
N PHE A 107 36.90 17.72 2.44
CA PHE A 107 38.24 17.97 2.93
C PHE A 107 39.19 18.38 1.79
N TRP A 108 39.14 17.67 0.66
CA TRP A 108 39.99 17.95 -0.50
C TRP A 108 39.65 19.29 -1.16
N ILE A 109 38.36 19.63 -1.28
CA ILE A 109 37.89 20.92 -1.79
C ILE A 109 38.31 22.06 -0.86
N ILE A 110 38.20 21.90 0.46
CA ILE A 110 38.60 22.96 1.41
C ILE A 110 40.12 23.18 1.36
N GLN A 111 40.90 22.09 1.36
CA GLN A 111 42.36 22.17 1.37
C GLN A 111 42.94 22.66 0.03
N GLY A 112 42.37 22.23 -1.10
CA GLY A 112 42.85 22.59 -2.44
C GLY A 112 42.10 23.77 -3.09
N GLY A 113 40.98 24.19 -2.49
CA GLY A 113 40.07 25.19 -3.05
C GLY A 113 40.37 26.61 -2.61
N ALA A 114 41.12 26.86 -1.54
CA ALA A 114 41.46 28.22 -1.10
C ALA A 114 42.12 29.05 -2.24
N ALA A 115 43.02 28.44 -3.01
CA ALA A 115 43.66 29.08 -4.17
C ALA A 115 42.79 29.11 -5.44
N ARG A 116 41.75 28.27 -5.53
CA ARG A 116 40.84 28.18 -6.68
C ARG A 116 39.55 28.97 -6.49
N LEU A 117 39.18 29.31 -5.25
CA LEU A 117 37.98 30.08 -4.90
C LEU A 117 38.09 31.55 -5.30
N GLU A 118 39.31 32.09 -5.39
CA GLU A 118 39.57 33.47 -5.84
C GLU A 118 39.40 33.63 -7.36
N ALA A 119 39.38 32.54 -8.12
CA ALA A 119 39.10 32.58 -9.56
C ALA A 119 37.60 32.71 -9.81
N ASP A 120 37.22 33.79 -10.51
CA ASP A 120 35.84 34.09 -10.84
C ASP A 120 35.21 32.94 -11.66
N GLY A 121 34.03 32.46 -11.25
CA GLY A 121 33.33 31.30 -11.82
C GLY A 121 33.60 29.93 -11.17
N MET A 122 34.73 29.72 -10.48
CA MET A 122 34.99 28.44 -9.79
C MET A 122 34.19 28.29 -8.49
N LYS A 123 33.87 29.41 -7.84
CA LYS A 123 33.06 29.45 -6.62
C LYS A 123 31.66 28.86 -6.84
N ASP A 124 30.98 29.21 -7.92
CA ASP A 124 29.63 28.73 -8.21
C ASP A 124 29.59 27.22 -8.48
N ILE A 125 30.59 26.72 -9.22
CA ILE A 125 30.77 25.30 -9.48
C ILE A 125 31.02 24.54 -8.17
N ILE A 126 31.87 25.07 -7.29
CA ILE A 126 32.15 24.45 -5.99
C ILE A 126 30.90 24.43 -5.13
N ILE A 127 30.14 25.51 -5.06
CA ILE A 127 28.87 25.56 -4.31
C ILE A 127 27.86 24.55 -4.87
N TYR A 128 27.75 24.43 -6.20
CA TYR A 128 26.89 23.44 -6.84
C TYR A 128 27.28 22.00 -6.46
N ILE A 129 28.58 21.67 -6.53
CA ILE A 129 29.10 20.35 -6.15
C ILE A 129 28.85 20.07 -4.66
N LEU A 130 29.11 21.05 -3.79
CA LEU A 130 28.83 20.94 -2.35
C LEU A 130 27.33 20.73 -2.07
N GLY A 131 26.47 21.40 -2.83
CA GLY A 131 25.02 21.20 -2.76
C GLY A 131 24.63 19.76 -3.14
N ALA A 132 25.08 19.29 -4.31
CA ALA A 132 24.81 17.93 -4.79
C ALA A 132 25.32 16.86 -3.82
N LEU A 133 26.54 17.01 -3.30
CA LEU A 133 27.13 16.11 -2.31
C LEU A 133 26.35 16.10 -0.99
N THR A 134 25.91 17.27 -0.51
CA THR A 134 25.07 17.38 0.70
C THR A 134 23.74 16.66 0.50
N THR A 135 23.13 16.81 -0.69
CA THR A 135 21.89 16.11 -1.03
C THR A 135 22.07 14.60 -1.02
N VAL A 136 23.11 14.07 -1.67
CA VAL A 136 23.39 12.62 -1.67
C VAL A 136 23.62 12.10 -0.26
N SER A 137 24.46 12.77 0.55
CA SER A 137 24.70 12.37 1.94
C SER A 137 23.42 12.40 2.78
N THR A 138 22.57 13.41 2.59
CA THR A 138 21.29 13.53 3.29
C THR A 138 20.31 12.42 2.88
N GLN A 139 20.27 12.08 1.59
CA GLN A 139 19.45 10.97 1.10
C GLN A 139 19.89 9.63 1.67
N VAL A 140 21.20 9.36 1.72
CA VAL A 140 21.75 8.15 2.35
C VAL A 140 21.39 8.14 3.84
N ALA A 141 21.61 9.25 4.55
CA ALA A 141 21.23 9.36 5.97
C ALA A 141 19.72 9.13 6.18
N ALA A 142 18.87 9.70 5.32
CA ALA A 142 17.42 9.49 5.36
C ALA A 142 17.03 8.03 5.04
N TYR A 143 17.77 7.34 4.17
CA TYR A 143 17.57 5.92 3.88
C TYR A 143 17.99 4.99 5.04
N PHE A 144 18.86 5.40 5.95
CA PHE A 144 19.21 4.58 7.12
C PHE A 144 18.46 5.02 8.39
N PHE A 145 18.38 6.32 8.64
CA PHE A 145 17.82 6.90 9.86
C PHE A 145 16.40 7.46 9.69
N GLY A 146 15.94 7.67 8.46
CA GLY A 146 14.56 8.09 8.21
C GLY A 146 13.60 6.96 8.57
N SER A 147 12.65 7.22 9.47
CA SER A 147 11.84 6.16 10.07
C SER A 147 11.05 5.37 9.02
N SER A 148 11.32 4.07 8.89
CA SER A 148 10.36 3.13 8.28
C SER A 148 9.13 2.93 9.18
N GLN A 149 9.31 3.12 10.49
CA GLN A 149 8.24 3.10 11.48
C GLN A 149 7.20 4.18 11.25
N GLY A 150 7.58 5.40 10.85
CA GLY A 150 6.61 6.45 10.55
C GLY A 150 5.64 6.08 9.44
N SER A 151 6.02 5.23 8.47
CA SER A 151 5.09 4.70 7.47
C SER A 151 4.19 3.60 8.03
N LYS A 152 4.72 2.72 8.89
CA LYS A 152 3.94 1.69 9.60
C LYS A 152 2.93 2.32 10.58
N ASP A 153 3.34 3.33 11.33
CA ASP A 153 2.51 4.08 12.27
C ASP A 153 1.47 4.94 11.55
N LYS A 154 1.81 5.54 10.41
CA LYS A 154 0.83 6.19 9.52
C LYS A 154 -0.18 5.19 8.98
N GLN A 155 0.27 4.01 8.53
CA GLN A 155 -0.63 2.97 8.04
C GLN A 155 -1.57 2.50 9.15
N LYS A 156 -1.03 2.25 10.36
CA LYS A 156 -1.81 1.87 11.54
C LYS A 156 -2.81 2.95 11.95
N SER A 157 -2.42 4.22 11.83
CA SER A 157 -3.32 5.36 12.09
C SER A 157 -4.43 5.45 11.04
N LEU A 158 -4.11 5.25 9.77
CA LEU A 158 -5.09 5.22 8.67
C LEU A 158 -6.06 4.04 8.80
N ASP A 159 -5.56 2.86 9.18
CA ASP A 159 -6.37 1.66 9.39
C ASP A 159 -7.31 1.86 10.61
N ASN A 160 -6.83 2.49 11.69
CA ASN A 160 -7.66 2.85 12.84
C ASN A 160 -8.74 3.88 12.48
N ILE A 161 -8.44 4.86 11.63
CA ILE A 161 -9.41 5.84 11.12
C ILE A 161 -10.46 5.13 10.26
N ALA A 162 -10.05 4.26 9.32
CA ALA A 162 -10.96 3.50 8.47
C ALA A 162 -11.89 2.58 9.29
N ALA A 163 -11.35 1.90 10.31
CA ALA A 163 -12.13 1.07 11.22
C ALA A 163 -13.08 1.88 12.12
N GLY A 164 -12.71 3.13 12.46
CA GLY A 164 -13.57 4.05 13.21
C GLY A 164 -14.74 4.59 12.37
N THR A 165 -14.53 4.81 11.07
CA THR A 165 -15.58 5.25 10.15
C THR A 165 -16.58 4.13 9.85
N ALA A 166 -16.14 2.87 9.80
CA ALA A 166 -17.02 1.71 9.58
C ALA A 166 -17.92 1.35 10.80
N ARG A 167 -17.69 1.97 11.97
CA ARG A 167 -18.49 1.77 13.19
C ARG A 167 -19.54 2.85 13.43
N LYS A 168 -19.65 3.84 12.55
CA LYS A 168 -20.71 4.87 12.57
C LYS A 168 -21.70 4.62 11.46
#